data_AF-A0A5D2C846-F1
#
_entry.id   AF-A0A5D2C846-F1
#
_cell.length_a   1.000
_cell.length_b   1.000
_cell.length_c   1.000
_cell.angle_alpha   90.00
_cell.angle_beta   90.00
_cell.angle_gamma   90.00
#
_symmetry.space_group_name_H-M   'P 1'
#
loop_
_entity.id
_entity.type
_entity.pdbx_description
1 polymer ?
#
loop_
_entity_poly.entity_id
_entity_poly.type
_entity_poly.pdbx_seq_one_letter_code
_entity_poly.pdbx_strand_id
1 'polypeptide(L)'
;MVLLNIPLDGIEFRAKLKIVNSGTVLQVGDSIARIHGLDKVMAGELVEFEEGTIGIALNLESNNVVVLMGDGLMIQEGSSIKATGKIA
;
A
#
# COMPACT_ATOMS: atom_id res chain seq x y z
N MET A 1 8.69 55.88 5.06
CA MET A 1 8.58 54.99 3.89
C MET A 1 8.19 53.60 4.41
N VAL A 2 6.89 53.33 4.34
CA VAL A 2 6.11 52.07 4.48
C VAL A 2 6.75 50.86 5.18
N LEU A 3 6.16 50.48 6.32
CA LEU A 3 6.20 49.12 6.88
C LEU A 3 5.59 48.15 5.86
N LEU A 4 6.37 47.23 5.31
CA LEU A 4 5.86 46.20 4.40
C LEU A 4 5.20 45.09 5.24
N ASN A 5 3.92 45.26 5.55
CA ASN A 5 3.07 44.19 6.04
C ASN A 5 2.78 43.25 4.85
N ILE A 6 3.50 42.13 4.75
CA ILE A 6 3.19 41.08 3.78
C ILE A 6 2.01 40.28 4.34
N PRO A 7 0.80 40.35 3.74
CA PRO A 7 -0.28 39.44 4.12
C PRO A 7 0.09 38.03 3.67
N LEU A 8 0.19 37.09 4.61
CA LEU A 8 0.28 35.66 4.34
C LEU A 8 -1.12 35.09 4.02
N ASP A 9 -1.88 35.79 3.19
CA ASP A 9 -3.21 35.36 2.77
C ASP A 9 -3.07 34.21 1.76
N GLY A 10 -3.42 32.99 2.19
CA GLY A 10 -4.00 32.02 1.27
C GLY A 10 -3.22 30.74 0.94
N ILE A 11 -2.22 30.33 1.73
CA ILE A 11 -1.68 28.97 1.58
C ILE A 11 -2.44 28.02 2.52
N GLU A 12 -3.66 27.63 2.14
CA GLU A 12 -4.32 26.45 2.74
C GLU A 12 -3.58 25.20 2.24
N PHE A 13 -2.54 24.79 2.97
CA PHE A 13 -1.89 23.51 2.72
C PHE A 13 -2.81 22.38 3.23
N ARG A 14 -3.83 22.03 2.43
CA ARG A 14 -4.67 20.86 2.67
C ARG A 14 -3.86 19.58 2.42
N ALA A 15 -3.07 19.19 3.41
CA ALA A 15 -2.48 17.86 3.46
C ALA A 15 -3.61 16.84 3.57
N LYS A 16 -4.02 16.27 2.43
CA LYS A 16 -4.96 15.15 2.39
C LYS A 16 -4.21 13.94 2.93
N LEU A 17 -4.34 13.69 4.24
CA LEU A 17 -3.82 12.47 4.87
C LEU A 17 -4.54 11.28 4.24
N LYS A 18 -3.91 10.65 3.25
CA LYS A 18 -4.37 9.37 2.70
C LYS A 18 -3.86 8.30 3.65
N ILE A 19 -4.76 7.64 4.38
CA ILE A 19 -4.40 6.47 5.16
C ILE A 19 -4.02 5.39 4.14
N VAL A 20 -2.73 5.10 4.01
CA VAL A 20 -2.24 4.05 3.12
C VAL A 20 -2.22 2.76 3.95
N ASN A 21 -3.13 1.86 3.63
CA ASN A 21 -3.11 0.54 4.21
C ASN A 21 -1.90 -0.22 3.64
N SER A 22 -0.95 -0.58 4.50
CA SER A 22 0.35 -1.13 4.10
C SER A 22 0.69 -2.36 4.93
N GLY A 23 1.60 -3.18 4.42
CA GLY A 23 2.08 -4.37 5.11
C GLY A 23 3.52 -4.71 4.75
N THR A 24 3.97 -5.86 5.25
CA THR A 24 5.31 -6.41 5.05
C THR A 24 5.21 -7.85 4.56
N VAL A 25 6.00 -8.19 3.54
CA VAL A 25 6.10 -9.57 3.03
C VAL A 25 6.79 -10.45 4.07
N LEU A 26 6.13 -11.50 4.54
CA LEU A 26 6.71 -12.50 5.43
C LEU A 26 7.37 -13.63 4.65
N GLN A 27 6.73 -14.06 3.57
CA GLN A 27 7.17 -15.17 2.74
C GLN A 27 6.57 -15.03 1.34
N VAL A 28 7.31 -15.46 0.31
CA VAL A 28 6.82 -15.62 -1.06
C VAL A 28 7.17 -17.01 -1.58
N GLY A 29 6.22 -17.67 -2.25
CA GLY A 29 6.41 -18.99 -2.84
C GLY A 29 5.17 -19.44 -3.62
N ASP A 30 5.36 -20.21 -4.69
CA ASP A 30 4.27 -20.74 -5.53
C ASP A 30 3.25 -19.69 -5.99
N SER A 31 3.74 -18.49 -6.34
CA SER A 31 2.91 -17.32 -6.71
C SER A 31 1.97 -16.81 -5.61
N ILE A 32 2.26 -17.15 -4.35
CA ILE A 32 1.53 -16.71 -3.16
C ILE A 32 2.49 -15.97 -2.23
N ALA A 33 2.03 -14.85 -1.66
CA ALA A 33 2.74 -14.12 -0.62
C ALA A 33 1.94 -14.12 0.69
N ARG A 34 2.63 -14.36 1.81
CA ARG A 34 2.09 -14.14 3.16
C ARG A 34 2.48 -12.75 3.62
N ILE A 35 1.48 -11.97 4.04
CA ILE A 35 1.66 -10.56 4.39
C ILE A 35 1.25 -10.33 5.85
N HIS A 36 2.07 -9.57 6.57
CA HIS A 36 1.71 -8.96 7.84
C HIS A 36 1.23 -7.51 7.64
N GLY A 37 0.27 -7.04 8.42
CA GLY A 37 -0.38 -5.74 8.21
C GLY A 37 -1.49 -5.84 7.17
N LEU A 38 -1.73 -4.79 6.40
CA LEU A 38 -2.89 -4.68 5.49
C LEU A 38 -4.26 -4.85 6.19
N ASP A 39 -4.39 -4.48 7.47
CA ASP A 39 -5.56 -4.76 8.30
C ASP A 39 -6.91 -4.26 7.75
N LYS A 40 -6.88 -3.28 6.85
CA LYS A 40 -8.07 -2.69 6.23
C LYS A 40 -8.25 -3.08 4.76
N VAL A 41 -7.52 -4.08 4.27
CA VAL A 41 -7.60 -4.50 2.86
C VAL A 41 -8.86 -5.30 2.66
N MET A 42 -9.53 -5.09 1.54
CA MET A 42 -10.73 -5.85 1.20
C MET A 42 -10.34 -7.14 0.47
N ALA A 43 -11.13 -8.19 0.64
CA ALA A 43 -10.98 -9.39 -0.17
C ALA A 43 -11.29 -9.04 -1.64
N GLY A 44 -10.46 -9.50 -2.57
CA GLY A 44 -10.48 -9.12 -3.98
C GLY A 44 -9.78 -7.79 -4.30
N GLU A 45 -9.23 -7.09 -3.30
CA GLU A 45 -8.52 -5.82 -3.54
C GLU A 45 -7.14 -6.05 -4.16
N LEU A 46 -6.80 -5.20 -5.12
CA LEU A 46 -5.47 -5.13 -5.71
C LEU A 46 -4.47 -4.55 -4.72
N VAL A 47 -3.31 -5.18 -4.63
CA VAL A 47 -2.18 -4.75 -3.81
C VAL A 47 -0.94 -4.62 -4.69
N GLU A 48 -0.06 -3.70 -4.32
CA GLU A 48 1.17 -3.38 -5.06
C GLU A 48 2.38 -3.59 -4.14
N PHE A 49 3.29 -4.46 -4.58
CA PHE A 49 4.56 -4.72 -3.91
C PHE A 49 5.55 -3.59 -4.19
N GLU A 50 6.57 -3.44 -3.34
CA GLU A 50 7.58 -2.37 -3.46
C GLU A 50 8.28 -2.32 -4.83
N GLU A 51 8.48 -3.47 -5.46
CA GLU A 51 9.11 -3.59 -6.78
C GLU A 51 8.10 -3.36 -7.95
N GLY A 52 6.81 -3.23 -7.64
CA GLY A 52 5.75 -2.90 -8.61
C GLY A 52 4.90 -4.10 -9.07
N THR A 53 5.21 -5.31 -8.62
CA THR A 53 4.34 -6.48 -8.87
C THR A 53 2.94 -6.22 -8.29
N ILE A 54 1.90 -6.64 -9.00
CA ILE A 54 0.51 -6.56 -8.55
C ILE A 54 0.02 -7.92 -8.06
N GLY A 55 -0.75 -7.92 -6.98
CA GLY A 55 -1.45 -9.10 -6.49
C GLY A 55 -2.89 -8.81 -6.12
N ILE A 56 -3.62 -9.86 -5.74
CA ILE A 56 -4.99 -9.80 -5.21
C ILE A 56 -4.98 -10.34 -3.77
N ALA A 57 -5.55 -9.58 -2.82
CA ALA A 57 -5.80 -10.05 -1.46
C ALA A 57 -7.00 -11.01 -1.44
N LEU A 58 -6.85 -12.25 -0.95
CA LEU A 58 -7.93 -13.25 -0.97
C LEU A 58 -8.43 -13.69 0.42
N ASN A 59 -7.54 -13.84 1.39
CA ASN A 59 -7.89 -14.29 2.75
C ASN A 59 -7.40 -13.27 3.77
N LEU A 60 -8.31 -12.80 4.63
CA LEU A 60 -8.12 -11.74 5.63
C LEU A 60 -8.06 -12.22 7.09
N GLU A 61 -8.03 -13.54 7.33
CA GLU A 61 -7.73 -14.04 8.69
C GLU A 61 -6.27 -13.72 9.06
N SER A 62 -5.87 -13.98 10.32
CA SER A 62 -4.69 -13.42 11.02
C SER A 62 -3.32 -13.45 10.29
N ASN A 63 -3.22 -14.03 9.10
CA ASN A 63 -2.15 -13.82 8.12
C ASN A 63 -2.76 -13.60 6.74
N ASN A 64 -2.59 -12.40 6.18
CA ASN A 64 -3.14 -12.08 4.87
C ASN A 64 -2.46 -12.91 3.78
N VAL A 65 -3.25 -13.51 2.90
CA VAL A 65 -2.77 -14.28 1.73
C VAL A 65 -3.03 -13.47 0.46
N VAL A 66 -1.96 -13.21 -0.28
CA VAL A 66 -1.98 -12.49 -1.56
C VAL A 66 -1.59 -13.44 -2.69
N VAL A 67 -2.38 -13.45 -3.76
CA VAL A 67 -2.05 -14.14 -5.01
C VAL A 67 -1.40 -13.16 -5.98
N LEU A 68 -0.27 -13.54 -6.55
CA LEU A 68 0.50 -12.68 -7.46
C LEU A 68 -0.05 -12.77 -8.88
N MET A 69 -0.15 -11.62 -9.55
CA MET A 69 -0.34 -11.55 -11.00
C MET A 69 1.03 -11.56 -11.70
N GLY A 70 1.76 -12.67 -11.54
CA GLY A 70 3.13 -12.83 -11.99
C GLY A 70 3.87 -13.90 -11.20
N ASP A 71 5.13 -14.12 -11.54
CA ASP A 71 6.02 -15.14 -11.00
C ASP A 71 6.71 -14.74 -9.68
N GLY A 72 6.63 -13.47 -9.28
CA GLY A 72 7.02 -13.02 -7.93
C GLY A 72 8.50 -13.11 -7.60
N LEU A 73 9.36 -13.40 -8.58
CA LEU A 73 10.78 -13.70 -8.39
C LEU A 73 11.58 -12.54 -7.78
N MET A 74 11.12 -11.31 -7.97
CA MET A 74 11.77 -10.09 -7.49
C MET A 74 11.25 -9.61 -6.13
N ILE A 75 10.20 -10.25 -5.60
CA ILE A 75 9.62 -9.89 -4.30
C ILE A 75 10.54 -10.39 -3.19
N GLN A 76 10.94 -9.48 -2.31
CA GLN A 76 11.82 -9.79 -1.20
C GLN A 76 11.02 -9.93 0.10
N GLU A 77 11.37 -10.91 0.93
CA GLU A 77 10.90 -10.96 2.32
C GLU A 77 11.34 -9.68 3.05
N GLY A 78 10.46 -9.15 3.91
CA GLY A 78 10.66 -7.86 4.57
C GLY A 78 10.32 -6.64 3.73
N SER A 79 10.09 -6.77 2.41
CA SER A 79 9.71 -5.65 1.56
C SER A 79 8.29 -5.15 1.86
N SER A 80 8.04 -3.89 1.49
CA SER A 80 6.75 -3.25 1.71
C SER A 80 5.72 -3.63 0.63
N ILE A 81 4.45 -3.60 1.03
CA ILE A 81 3.31 -3.79 0.14
C ILE A 81 2.20 -2.83 0.51
N LYS A 82 1.44 -2.34 -0.47
CA LYS A 82 0.39 -1.33 -0.27
C LYS A 82 -0.92 -1.76 -0.91
N ALA A 83 -2.03 -1.50 -0.22
CA ALA A 83 -3.36 -1.64 -0.77
C ALA A 83 -3.67 -0.48 -1.73
N THR A 84 -4.27 -0.79 -2.88
CA THR A 84 -4.53 0.21 -3.94
C THR A 84 -5.90 0.89 -3.80
N GLY A 85 -6.83 0.27 -3.07
CA GLY A 85 -8.24 0.65 -2.98
C GLY A 85 -9.10 0.21 -4.16
N LYS A 86 -8.58 -0.62 -5.08
CA LYS A 86 -9.30 -1.10 -6.28
C LYS A 86 -9.64 -2.59 -6.13
N ILE A 87 -10.88 -2.97 -6.40
CA ILE A 87 -11.32 -4.38 -6.45
C ILE A 87 -11.17 -4.90 -7.89
N ALA A 88 -10.65 -6.12 -8.04
CA ALA A 88 -10.48 -6.80 -9.32
C ALA A 88 -11.78 -7.41 -9.88
#